data_AF-A0A8I6X274-F1
#
_entry.id   AF-A0A8I6X274-F1
#
_cell.length_a   1.000
_cell.length_b   1.000
_cell.length_c   1.000
_cell.angle_alpha   90.00
_cell.angle_beta   90.00
_cell.angle_gamma   90.00
#
_symmetry.space_group_name_H-M   'P 1'
#
loop_
_entity.id
_entity.type
_entity.pdbx_description
1 polymer ?
#
loop_
_entity_poly.entity_id
_entity_poly.type
_entity_poly.pdbx_seq_one_letter_code
_entity_poly.pdbx_strand_id
1 'polypeptide(L)'
;MDLLQFVLNFKGTPPWLNATALTALTDRWRPETHSFHLPLGEMSITLEDIAMITGLPIEGRALTGKVRSNGWRQRVAALVGVESEPWTDETRKDPRPSGVLFSWIQRHFRRCPKDASPLVVERFARAYLWNLLTQVVFPDGTGDTASWMFLDPLRDWDVKWS
;
A
#
# COMPACT_ATOMS: atom_id res chain seq x y z
N MET A 1 -11.69 -2.61 -15.00
CA MET A 1 -10.28 -3.06 -15.06
C MET A 1 -10.15 -4.25 -14.12
N ASP A 2 -9.69 -5.40 -14.60
CA ASP A 2 -9.49 -6.60 -13.75
C ASP A 2 -8.22 -6.46 -12.90
N LEU A 3 -8.23 -7.00 -11.68
CA LEU A 3 -7.10 -7.00 -10.73
C LEU A 3 -5.79 -7.49 -11.36
N LEU A 4 -5.87 -8.37 -12.36
CA LEU A 4 -4.73 -8.86 -13.12
C LEU A 4 -4.03 -7.75 -13.92
N GLN A 5 -4.78 -6.86 -14.58
CA GLN A 5 -4.21 -5.74 -15.33
C GLN A 5 -3.52 -4.73 -14.41
N PHE A 6 -4.13 -4.46 -13.25
CA PHE A 6 -3.53 -3.63 -12.20
C PHE A 6 -2.19 -4.21 -11.71
N VAL A 7 -2.15 -5.52 -11.41
CA VAL A 7 -0.91 -6.19 -10.97
C VAL A 7 0.15 -6.21 -12.07
N LEU A 8 -0.23 -6.31 -13.34
CA LEU A 8 0.72 -6.26 -14.47
C LEU A 8 1.34 -4.88 -14.66
N ASN A 9 0.61 -3.79 -14.40
CA ASN A 9 1.14 -2.42 -14.45
C ASN A 9 2.32 -2.20 -13.47
N PHE A 10 2.36 -2.94 -12.35
CA PHE A 10 3.43 -2.85 -11.36
C PHE A 10 4.49 -3.96 -11.45
N LYS A 11 4.30 -4.95 -12.33
CA LYS A 11 5.27 -6.04 -12.57
C LYS A 11 6.18 -5.80 -13.78
N GLY A 12 5.87 -4.80 -14.60
CA GLY A 12 6.74 -4.36 -15.70
C GLY A 12 8.02 -3.71 -15.19
N THR A 13 9.08 -3.74 -15.99
CA THR A 13 10.20 -2.81 -15.81
C THR A 13 9.62 -1.40 -15.73
N PRO A 14 9.98 -0.60 -14.70
CA PRO A 14 9.49 0.76 -14.62
C PRO A 14 9.83 1.46 -15.94
N PRO A 15 8.91 2.29 -16.48
CA PRO A 15 9.21 3.07 -17.67
C PRO A 15 10.51 3.84 -17.45
N TRP A 16 11.28 4.06 -18.51
CA TRP A 16 12.52 4.82 -18.41
C TRP A 16 12.24 6.20 -17.80
N LEU A 17 12.55 6.35 -16.52
CA LEU A 17 12.30 7.57 -15.76
C LEU A 17 13.36 8.59 -16.16
N ASN A 18 12.94 9.66 -16.84
CA ASN A 18 13.81 10.79 -17.11
C ASN A 18 13.96 11.60 -15.82
N ALA A 19 15.08 11.40 -15.12
CA ALA A 19 15.37 12.06 -13.85
C ALA A 19 15.28 13.60 -13.96
N THR A 20 15.75 14.18 -15.06
CA THR A 20 15.69 15.63 -15.30
C THR A 20 14.25 16.13 -15.42
N ALA A 21 13.38 15.38 -16.09
CA ALA A 21 11.95 15.73 -16.20
C ALA A 21 11.24 15.65 -14.84
N LEU A 22 11.55 14.61 -14.04
CA LEU A 22 10.99 14.46 -12.69
C LEU A 22 11.42 15.59 -11.75
N THR A 23 12.71 15.96 -11.77
CA THR A 23 13.20 17.09 -10.98
C THR A 23 12.51 18.39 -11.42
N ALA A 24 12.41 18.65 -12.73
CA ALA A 24 11.73 19.85 -13.23
C ALA A 24 10.24 19.91 -12.84
N LEU A 25 9.53 18.78 -12.81
CA LEU A 25 8.15 18.72 -12.31
C LEU A 25 8.10 18.94 -10.80
N THR A 26 9.03 18.35 -10.04
CA THR A 26 9.13 18.51 -8.59
C THR A 26 9.37 19.97 -8.19
N ASP A 27 10.27 20.67 -8.87
CA ASP A 27 10.57 22.09 -8.63
C ASP A 27 9.39 23.02 -8.96
N ARG A 28 8.53 22.58 -9.89
CA ARG A 28 7.35 23.33 -10.35
C ARG A 28 6.08 22.98 -9.59
N TRP A 29 6.11 21.99 -8.71
CA TRP A 29 4.98 21.66 -7.84
C TRP A 29 4.72 22.80 -6.85
N ARG A 30 3.44 23.14 -6.65
CA ARG A 30 2.97 24.05 -5.61
C ARG A 30 2.02 23.30 -4.68
N PRO A 31 2.47 22.93 -3.46
CA PRO A 31 1.65 22.16 -2.55
C PRO A 31 0.41 22.92 -2.06
N GLU A 32 0.41 24.26 -2.12
CA GLU A 32 -0.70 25.10 -1.69
C GLU A 32 -1.94 24.95 -2.60
N THR A 33 -1.73 24.76 -3.91
CA THR A 33 -2.80 24.65 -4.91
C THR A 33 -2.88 23.26 -5.54
N HIS A 34 -2.00 22.34 -5.16
CA HIS A 34 -1.86 21.00 -5.74
C HIS A 34 -1.72 21.03 -7.28
N SER A 35 -0.92 21.96 -7.79
CA SER A 35 -0.71 22.17 -9.23
C SER A 35 0.77 22.32 -9.61
N PHE A 36 1.07 22.13 -10.90
CA PHE A 36 2.38 22.41 -11.47
C PHE A 36 2.39 23.77 -12.18
N HIS A 37 3.40 24.58 -11.90
CA HIS A 37 3.63 25.86 -12.57
C HIS A 37 4.53 25.63 -13.80
N LEU A 38 3.92 25.46 -14.97
CA LEU A 38 4.62 25.26 -16.24
C LEU A 38 4.76 26.58 -16.99
N PRO A 39 5.69 26.70 -17.96
CA PRO A 39 5.80 27.91 -18.80
C PRO A 39 4.52 28.25 -19.57
N LEU A 40 3.64 27.27 -19.81
CA LEU A 40 2.35 27.44 -20.48
C LEU A 40 1.21 27.81 -19.51
N GLY A 41 1.44 27.83 -18.20
CA GLY A 41 0.44 28.09 -17.18
C GLY A 41 0.42 27.06 -16.05
N GLU A 42 -0.59 27.14 -15.20
CA GLU A 42 -0.82 26.17 -14.13
C GLU A 42 -1.49 24.90 -14.67
N MET A 43 -1.01 23.74 -14.24
CA MET A 43 -1.56 22.44 -14.56
C MET A 43 -1.93 21.71 -13.27
N SER A 44 -3.22 21.57 -12.99
CA SER A 44 -3.73 20.78 -11.87
C SER A 44 -3.86 19.31 -12.26
N ILE A 45 -3.49 18.40 -11.35
CA ILE A 45 -3.77 16.97 -11.51
C ILE A 45 -5.19 16.71 -11.03
N THR A 46 -6.02 16.07 -11.86
CA THR A 46 -7.39 15.68 -11.50
C THR A 46 -7.45 14.25 -10.96
N LEU A 47 -8.58 13.87 -10.35
CA LEU A 47 -8.78 12.48 -9.94
C LEU A 47 -8.83 11.55 -11.16
N GLU A 48 -9.35 12.02 -12.29
CA GLU A 48 -9.38 11.30 -13.56
C GLU A 48 -7.97 10.99 -14.08
N ASP A 49 -7.03 11.94 -13.96
CA ASP A 49 -5.63 11.71 -14.31
C ASP A 49 -5.00 10.64 -13.40
N ILE A 50 -5.28 10.69 -12.10
CA ILE A 50 -4.82 9.66 -11.14
C ILE A 50 -5.44 8.30 -11.47
N ALA A 51 -6.72 8.25 -11.83
CA ALA A 51 -7.40 7.04 -12.26
C ALA A 51 -6.73 6.45 -13.51
N MET A 52 -6.35 7.30 -14.46
CA MET A 52 -5.66 6.89 -15.69
C MET A 52 -4.27 6.32 -15.40
N ILE A 53 -3.48 6.99 -14.54
CA ILE A 53 -2.11 6.59 -14.21
C ILE A 53 -2.12 5.28 -13.39
N THR A 54 -3.01 5.17 -12.42
CA THR A 54 -3.03 4.03 -11.48
C THR A 54 -3.89 2.86 -11.97
N GLY A 55 -4.82 3.12 -12.89
CA GLY A 55 -5.86 2.16 -13.29
C GLY A 55 -6.91 1.88 -12.21
N LEU A 56 -6.92 2.66 -11.11
CA LEU A 56 -7.86 2.49 -10.00
C LEU A 56 -9.16 3.27 -10.22
N PRO A 57 -10.31 2.72 -9.81
CA PRO A 57 -11.57 3.45 -9.85
C PRO A 57 -11.56 4.61 -8.85
N ILE A 58 -12.11 5.75 -9.26
CA ILE A 58 -12.32 6.93 -8.42
C ILE A 58 -13.73 7.02 -7.84
N GLU A 59 -14.65 6.22 -8.36
CA GLU A 59 -16.00 6.06 -7.83
C GLU A 59 -16.06 4.84 -6.89
N GLY A 60 -16.95 4.90 -5.90
CA GLY A 60 -17.19 3.81 -4.95
C GLY A 60 -16.73 4.14 -3.54
N ARG A 61 -16.55 3.10 -2.71
CA ARG A 61 -16.12 3.27 -1.33
C ARG A 61 -14.62 3.53 -1.26
N ALA A 62 -14.24 4.63 -0.61
CA ALA A 62 -12.84 4.95 -0.35
C ALA A 62 -12.14 3.82 0.42
N LEU A 63 -11.00 3.37 -0.08
CA LEU A 63 -10.15 2.40 0.59
C LEU A 63 -9.39 3.09 1.72
N THR A 64 -10.02 3.19 2.89
CA THR A 64 -9.47 3.84 4.08
C THR A 64 -9.80 3.05 5.34
N GLY A 65 -9.06 3.31 6.42
CA GLY A 65 -9.26 2.64 7.70
C GLY A 65 -8.69 3.40 8.88
N LYS A 66 -8.90 2.87 10.09
CA LYS A 66 -8.47 3.53 11.32
C LYS A 66 -7.06 3.12 11.70
N VAL A 67 -6.18 4.08 11.93
CA VAL A 67 -4.84 3.85 12.46
C VAL A 67 -4.92 3.68 13.99
N ARG A 68 -5.39 2.51 14.44
CA ARG A 68 -5.47 2.18 15.88
C ARG A 68 -4.25 1.38 16.28
N SER A 69 -3.51 1.83 17.29
CA SER A 69 -2.44 1.05 17.91
C SER A 69 -2.99 -0.05 18.82
N ASN A 70 -4.07 0.21 19.56
CA ASN A 70 -4.62 -0.79 20.48
C ASN A 70 -5.06 -2.06 19.73
N GLY A 71 -4.60 -3.22 20.18
CA GLY A 71 -4.97 -4.53 19.62
C GLY A 71 -4.47 -4.80 18.20
N TRP A 72 -3.46 -4.07 17.71
CA TRP A 72 -3.00 -4.21 16.32
C TRP A 72 -2.43 -5.60 16.04
N ARG A 73 -1.69 -6.19 16.98
CA ARG A 73 -1.10 -7.53 16.84
C ARG A 73 -2.16 -8.59 16.63
N GLN A 74 -3.25 -8.52 17.42
CA GLN A 74 -4.39 -9.42 17.32
C GLN A 74 -5.14 -9.23 15.99
N ARG A 75 -5.27 -8.00 15.49
CA ARG A 75 -5.86 -7.73 14.17
C ARG A 75 -5.00 -8.30 13.04
N VAL A 76 -3.69 -8.14 13.10
CA VAL A 76 -2.76 -8.75 12.13
C VAL A 76 -2.86 -10.27 12.18
N ALA A 77 -2.84 -10.86 13.38
CA ALA A 77 -3.00 -12.30 13.56
C ALA A 77 -4.34 -12.81 13.04
N ALA A 78 -5.43 -12.06 13.25
CA ALA A 78 -6.74 -12.41 12.72
C ALA A 78 -6.78 -12.34 11.19
N LEU A 79 -6.08 -11.39 10.58
CA LEU A 79 -6.04 -11.20 9.12
C LEU A 79 -5.21 -12.28 8.42
N VAL A 80 -3.96 -12.46 8.86
CA VAL A 80 -2.96 -13.28 8.15
C VAL A 80 -2.56 -14.55 8.90
N GLY A 81 -3.10 -14.79 10.09
CA GLY A 81 -2.89 -16.02 10.86
C GLY A 81 -1.56 -16.11 11.61
N VAL A 82 -0.74 -15.07 11.57
CA VAL A 82 0.56 -14.99 12.26
C VAL A 82 0.61 -13.73 13.11
N GLU A 83 0.92 -13.88 14.39
CA GLU A 83 1.09 -12.75 15.29
C GLU A 83 2.49 -12.14 15.12
N SER A 84 2.57 -10.81 15.09
CA SER A 84 3.86 -10.12 15.03
C SER A 84 4.59 -10.24 16.36
N GLU A 85 5.91 -10.52 16.34
CA GLU A 85 6.72 -10.66 17.55
C GLU A 85 6.77 -9.35 18.35
N PRO A 86 6.71 -9.43 19.70
CA PRO A 86 6.82 -8.26 20.57
C PRO A 86 8.09 -7.48 20.27
N TRP A 87 8.05 -6.16 20.47
CA TRP A 87 9.27 -5.38 20.47
C TRP A 87 10.06 -5.76 21.72
N THR A 88 11.29 -6.24 21.55
CA THR A 88 12.12 -6.74 22.64
C THR A 88 13.30 -5.82 22.96
N ASP A 89 13.51 -4.75 22.18
CA ASP A 89 14.58 -3.81 22.44
C ASP A 89 14.12 -2.80 23.50
N GLU A 90 14.59 -2.98 24.73
CA GLU A 90 14.28 -2.13 25.88
C GLU A 90 14.92 -0.74 25.78
N THR A 91 15.93 -0.58 24.91
CA THR A 91 16.71 0.67 24.77
C THR A 91 16.15 1.59 23.70
N ARG A 92 15.39 1.05 22.73
CA ARG A 92 14.81 1.79 21.61
C ARG A 92 13.29 1.75 21.64
N LYS A 93 12.67 2.87 21.29
CA LYS A 93 11.22 2.92 21.07
C LYS A 93 10.85 2.02 19.88
N ASP A 94 9.74 1.29 20.00
CA ASP A 94 9.22 0.47 18.90
C ASP A 94 9.05 1.35 17.64
N PRO A 95 9.76 1.02 16.54
CA PRO A 95 9.71 1.79 15.30
C PRO A 95 8.39 1.60 14.53
N ARG A 96 7.42 0.87 15.10
CA ARG A 96 6.10 0.57 14.51
C ARG A 96 4.99 1.46 15.11
N PRO A 97 4.93 2.77 14.81
CA PRO A 97 3.88 3.64 15.33
C PRO A 97 2.51 3.37 14.69
N SER A 98 2.50 2.84 13.46
CA SER A 98 1.31 2.77 12.60
C SER A 98 1.26 1.55 11.68
N GLY A 99 2.19 0.61 11.78
CA GLY A 99 2.31 -0.48 10.81
C GLY A 99 3.23 -1.63 11.21
N VAL A 100 3.35 -2.63 10.34
CA VAL A 100 4.24 -3.78 10.51
C VAL A 100 5.39 -3.70 9.53
N LEU A 101 6.61 -4.07 9.94
CA LEU A 101 7.77 -4.00 9.07
C LEU A 101 7.59 -4.82 7.79
N PHE A 102 7.97 -4.27 6.64
CA PHE A 102 7.94 -5.03 5.38
C PHE A 102 8.81 -6.28 5.45
N SER A 103 9.96 -6.21 6.13
CA SER A 103 10.84 -7.34 6.39
C SER A 103 10.13 -8.49 7.13
N TRP A 104 9.22 -8.17 8.05
CA TRP A 104 8.41 -9.15 8.74
C TRP A 104 7.42 -9.83 7.79
N ILE A 105 6.70 -9.05 6.97
CA ILE A 105 5.76 -9.59 5.99
C ILE A 105 6.48 -10.50 5.00
N GLN A 106 7.64 -10.06 4.49
CA GLN A 106 8.45 -10.87 3.58
C GLN A 106 8.93 -12.16 4.23
N ARG A 107 9.41 -12.12 5.48
CA ARG A 107 9.87 -13.34 6.17
C ARG A 107 8.77 -14.40 6.29
N HIS A 108 7.53 -13.99 6.56
CA HIS A 108 6.42 -14.92 6.80
C HIS A 108 5.60 -15.27 5.55
N PHE A 109 5.49 -14.36 4.58
CA PHE A 109 4.56 -14.47 3.46
C PHE A 109 5.21 -14.45 2.07
N ARG A 110 6.55 -14.50 1.98
CA ARG A 110 7.25 -14.48 0.67
C ARG A 110 6.88 -15.63 -0.25
N ARG A 111 6.61 -16.83 0.27
CA ARG A 111 6.28 -18.00 -0.54
C ARG A 111 5.20 -18.85 0.11
N CYS A 112 4.06 -18.95 -0.55
CA CYS A 112 2.98 -19.86 -0.14
C CYS A 112 3.42 -21.32 -0.36
N PRO A 113 3.19 -22.24 0.59
CA PRO A 113 3.42 -23.67 0.40
C PRO A 113 2.61 -24.22 -0.79
N LYS A 114 3.14 -25.24 -1.48
CA LYS A 114 2.49 -25.79 -2.70
C LYS A 114 1.21 -26.58 -2.40
N ASP A 115 1.13 -27.12 -1.20
CA ASP A 115 0.06 -27.95 -0.62
C ASP A 115 -0.74 -27.19 0.43
N ALA A 116 -0.70 -25.85 0.38
CA ALA A 116 -1.43 -25.00 1.30
C ALA A 116 -2.95 -25.23 1.21
N SER A 117 -3.60 -25.31 2.38
CA SER A 117 -5.05 -25.32 2.44
C SER A 117 -5.63 -23.99 1.93
N PRO A 118 -6.91 -23.96 1.48
CA PRO A 118 -7.54 -22.72 1.00
C PRO A 118 -7.41 -21.55 1.99
N LEU A 119 -7.56 -21.81 3.28
CA LEU A 119 -7.39 -20.81 4.34
C LEU A 119 -5.97 -20.23 4.39
N VAL A 120 -4.95 -21.06 4.16
CA VAL A 120 -3.55 -20.59 4.12
C VAL A 120 -3.32 -19.75 2.87
N VAL A 121 -3.84 -20.19 1.72
CA VAL A 121 -3.75 -19.41 0.47
C VAL A 121 -4.40 -18.03 0.63
N GLU A 122 -5.58 -17.96 1.25
CA GLU A 122 -6.29 -16.72 1.53
C GLU A 122 -5.48 -15.77 2.42
N ARG A 123 -4.85 -16.29 3.49
CA ARG A 123 -3.96 -15.50 4.37
C ARG A 123 -2.74 -14.96 3.63
N PHE A 124 -2.13 -15.76 2.77
CA PHE A 124 -1.01 -15.33 1.92
C PHE A 124 -1.44 -14.27 0.91
N ALA A 125 -2.62 -14.43 0.32
CA ALA A 125 -3.19 -13.44 -0.58
C ALA A 125 -3.46 -12.11 0.16
N ARG A 126 -3.99 -12.17 1.39
CA ARG A 126 -4.17 -10.99 2.27
C ARG A 126 -2.86 -10.26 2.55
N ALA A 127 -1.82 -11.00 2.94
CA ALA A 127 -0.51 -10.41 3.17
C ALA A 127 0.08 -9.80 1.88
N TYR A 128 -0.11 -10.45 0.73
CA TYR A 128 0.33 -9.94 -0.56
C TYR A 128 -0.37 -8.63 -0.95
N LEU A 129 -1.71 -8.58 -0.88
CA LEU A 129 -2.47 -7.37 -1.17
C LEU A 129 -2.13 -6.25 -0.19
N TRP A 130 -1.96 -6.57 1.10
CA TRP A 130 -1.55 -5.59 2.10
C TRP A 130 -0.19 -4.97 1.75
N ASN A 131 0.79 -5.81 1.37
CA ASN A 131 2.11 -5.35 0.94
C ASN A 131 2.02 -4.51 -0.35
N LEU A 132 1.20 -4.92 -1.32
CA LEU A 132 0.99 -4.18 -2.56
C LEU A 132 0.43 -2.78 -2.27
N LEU A 133 -0.65 -2.70 -1.47
CA LEU A 133 -1.31 -1.44 -1.11
C LEU A 133 -0.37 -0.47 -0.40
N THR A 134 0.47 -0.98 0.50
CA THR A 134 1.30 -0.13 1.37
C THR A 134 2.68 0.18 0.81
N GLN A 135 3.26 -0.69 -0.02
CA GLN A 135 4.60 -0.51 -0.58
C GLN A 135 4.58 0.08 -1.99
N VAL A 136 3.51 -0.16 -2.75
CA VAL A 136 3.46 0.14 -4.19
C VAL A 136 2.40 1.19 -4.50
N VAL A 137 1.17 0.99 -3.99
CA VAL A 137 0.03 1.84 -4.37
C VAL A 137 -0.02 3.12 -3.54
N PHE A 138 0.13 3.00 -2.23
CA PHE A 138 0.09 4.09 -1.26
C PHE A 138 1.34 4.07 -0.38
N PRO A 139 2.55 4.21 -0.97
CA PRO A 139 3.77 4.29 -0.19
C PRO A 139 3.72 5.52 0.72
N ASP A 140 4.13 5.34 1.97
CA ASP A 140 4.28 6.45 2.91
C ASP A 140 5.74 6.90 3.01
N GLY A 141 5.96 8.09 3.58
CA GLY A 141 7.31 8.64 3.77
C GLY A 141 8.15 7.91 4.83
N THR A 142 7.59 6.92 5.54
CA THR A 142 8.34 6.14 6.55
C THR A 142 9.10 4.98 5.93
N GLY A 143 8.66 4.50 4.77
CA GLY A 143 9.41 3.63 3.86
C GLY A 143 9.63 2.18 4.30
N ASP A 144 9.41 1.82 5.57
CA ASP A 144 9.74 0.48 6.09
C ASP A 144 8.56 -0.26 6.76
N THR A 145 7.36 0.35 6.80
CA THR A 145 6.19 -0.29 7.42
C THR A 145 4.97 -0.37 6.51
N ALA A 146 4.30 -1.51 6.54
CA ALA A 146 2.96 -1.69 6.02
C ALA A 146 1.94 -1.16 7.04
N SER A 147 1.28 -0.05 6.70
CA SER A 147 0.29 0.57 7.58
C SER A 147 -0.87 -0.38 7.92
N TRP A 148 -1.22 -0.47 9.20
CA TRP A 148 -2.39 -1.26 9.64
C TRP A 148 -3.73 -0.62 9.27
N MET A 149 -3.74 0.55 8.64
CA MET A 149 -4.93 1.19 8.08
C MET A 149 -5.72 0.23 7.17
N PHE A 150 -5.04 -0.62 6.43
CA PHE A 150 -5.65 -1.53 5.46
C PHE A 150 -6.09 -2.88 6.05
N LEU A 151 -5.91 -3.12 7.36
CA LEU A 151 -6.30 -4.41 7.96
C LEU A 151 -7.81 -4.64 7.91
N ASP A 152 -8.60 -3.61 8.24
CA ASP A 152 -10.07 -3.74 8.27
C ASP A 152 -10.64 -3.93 6.84
N PRO A 153 -10.26 -3.13 5.81
CA PRO A 153 -10.69 -3.37 4.44
C PRO A 153 -10.30 -4.75 3.89
N LEU A 154 -9.13 -5.29 4.29
CA LEU A 154 -8.67 -6.60 3.84
C LEU A 154 -9.25 -7.76 4.64
N ARG A 155 -9.99 -7.50 5.72
CA ARG A 155 -10.63 -8.56 6.50
C ARG A 155 -11.78 -9.20 5.75
N ASP A 156 -12.57 -8.39 5.07
CA ASP A 156 -13.80 -8.81 4.40
C ASP A 156 -13.69 -8.58 2.89
N TRP A 157 -13.22 -9.61 2.18
CA TRP A 157 -12.96 -9.58 0.74
C TRP A 157 -14.22 -9.78 -0.11
N ASP A 158 -15.28 -10.30 0.48
CA ASP A 158 -16.56 -10.52 -0.19
C ASP A 158 -17.41 -9.24 -0.21
N VAL A 159 -17.01 -8.21 0.53
CA VAL A 159 -17.59 -6.87 0.40
C VAL A 159 -17.26 -6.37 -0.99
N LYS A 160 -18.29 -6.23 -1.82
CA LYS A 160 -18.17 -5.49 -3.08
C LYS A 160 -17.87 -4.03 -2.72
N TRP A 161 -16.63 -3.63 -2.98
CA TRP A 161 -16.18 -2.24 -2.88
C TRP A 161 -16.54 -1.41 -4.12
N SER A 162 -17.26 -2.03 -5.08
CA SER A 162 -17.90 -1.42 -6.25
C SER A 162 -19.31 -0.95 -5.92
#